data_AF-A0A1V5WU47-F1
#
_entry.id   AF-A0A1V5WU47-F1
#
_cell.length_a   1.000
_cell.length_b   1.000
_cell.length_c   1.000
_cell.angle_alpha   90.00
_cell.angle_beta   90.00
_cell.angle_gamma   90.00
#
_symmetry.space_group_name_H-M   'P 1'
#
loop_
_entity.id
_entity.type
_entity.pdbx_description
1 polymer ?
#
loop_
_entity_poly.entity_id
_entity_poly.type
_entity_poly.pdbx_seq_one_letter_code
_entity_poly.pdbx_strand_id
1 'polypeptide(L)'
;MRKTEELFIKTNPDYFDLSISDRSVSGVGSQLNDSTRNVRENLYSFLKGYNISSIFDLPCGDFYWMRTIDLKDISYIGGDIIKERMKKLSLDFPEKKFIYFNIIDDTNLPKVDLLFCRDLLFHLSNEHKRVALQNFVNSGIEYILMSNHPLSSHNMDTVTGGFAHINWQLPPWNFSKPIDILYDSNHGIDTKELQLYTRKQIMESLYL
;
A
#
# COMPACT_ATOMS: atom_id res chain seq x y z
N MET A 1 -20.65 -8.36 -2.65
CA MET A 1 -19.59 -7.37 -2.85
C MET A 1 -19.90 -6.22 -1.92
N ARG A 2 -18.90 -5.63 -1.25
CA ARG A 2 -19.12 -4.53 -0.31
C ARG A 2 -19.29 -3.22 -1.08
N LYS A 3 -20.02 -2.23 -0.54
CA LYS A 3 -20.25 -0.94 -1.21
C LYS A 3 -18.95 -0.21 -1.58
N THR A 4 -17.94 -0.31 -0.72
CA THR A 4 -16.60 0.28 -0.92
C THR A 4 -15.84 -0.39 -2.07
N GLU A 5 -16.01 -1.70 -2.26
CA GLU A 5 -15.44 -2.46 -3.38
C GLU A 5 -16.11 -2.08 -4.70
N GLU A 6 -17.44 -1.96 -4.70
CA GLU A 6 -18.20 -1.58 -5.89
C GLU A 6 -17.76 -0.20 -6.42
N LEU A 7 -17.46 0.75 -5.52
CA LEU A 7 -16.92 2.06 -5.88
C LEU A 7 -15.56 1.94 -6.58
N PHE A 8 -14.66 1.12 -6.03
CA PHE A 8 -13.31 0.92 -6.58
C PHE A 8 -13.34 0.18 -7.92
N ILE A 9 -14.20 -0.83 -8.05
CA ILE A 9 -14.41 -1.60 -9.29
C ILE A 9 -14.94 -0.72 -10.39
N LYS A 10 -15.97 0.08 -10.10
CA LYS A 10 -16.63 0.94 -11.09
C LYS A 10 -15.67 1.95 -11.73
N THR A 11 -14.68 2.39 -10.96
CA THR A 11 -13.67 3.38 -11.38
C THR A 11 -12.43 2.74 -11.99
N ASN A 12 -12.12 1.49 -11.64
CA ASN A 12 -10.92 0.77 -12.11
C ASN A 12 -11.27 -0.64 -12.64
N PRO A 13 -12.09 -0.75 -13.70
CA PRO A 13 -12.52 -2.05 -14.21
C PRO A 13 -11.36 -2.93 -14.70
N ASP A 14 -10.29 -2.32 -15.21
CA ASP A 14 -9.13 -3.03 -15.76
C ASP A 14 -8.33 -3.79 -14.68
N TYR A 15 -8.40 -3.37 -13.41
CA TYR A 15 -7.71 -4.05 -12.31
C TYR A 15 -8.32 -5.40 -11.96
N PHE A 16 -9.48 -5.75 -12.51
CA PHE A 16 -10.16 -7.02 -12.31
C PHE A 16 -9.85 -8.06 -13.39
N ASP A 17 -8.94 -7.75 -14.32
CA ASP A 17 -8.40 -8.76 -15.22
C ASP A 17 -7.61 -9.82 -14.43
N LEU A 18 -8.07 -11.07 -14.49
CA LEU A 18 -7.45 -12.22 -13.83
C LEU A 18 -6.45 -12.94 -14.73
N SER A 19 -6.21 -12.45 -15.95
CA SER A 19 -5.27 -13.04 -16.88
C SER A 19 -3.84 -12.98 -16.31
N ILE A 20 -3.14 -14.12 -16.40
CA ILE A 20 -1.69 -14.13 -16.25
C ILE A 20 -1.13 -13.64 -17.59
N SER A 21 -0.40 -12.54 -17.55
CA SER A 21 0.26 -11.98 -18.74
C SER A 21 1.71 -11.63 -18.42
N ASP A 22 2.49 -11.31 -19.45
CA ASP A 22 3.88 -10.87 -19.31
C ASP A 22 4.01 -9.47 -18.69
N ARG A 23 2.91 -8.86 -18.23
CA ARG A 23 2.82 -7.54 -17.60
C ARG A 23 1.92 -7.59 -16.37
N SER A 24 2.10 -6.64 -15.47
CA SER A 24 1.17 -6.48 -14.34
C SER A 24 -0.20 -5.98 -14.83
N VAL A 25 -1.26 -6.49 -14.22
CA VAL A 25 -2.65 -6.05 -14.42
C VAL A 25 -3.11 -5.08 -13.32
N SER A 26 -2.28 -4.87 -12.29
CA SER A 26 -2.50 -3.92 -11.19
C SER A 26 -1.98 -2.50 -11.51
N GLY A 27 -2.04 -2.10 -12.78
CA GLY A 27 -1.68 -0.76 -13.25
C GLY A 27 -0.20 -0.54 -13.64
N VAL A 28 0.08 0.65 -14.17
CA VAL A 28 1.41 1.01 -14.71
C VAL A 28 2.49 1.12 -13.63
N GLY A 29 2.11 1.46 -12.39
CA GLY A 29 3.02 1.55 -11.24
C GLY A 29 3.52 0.21 -10.70
N SER A 30 3.04 -0.90 -11.27
CA SER A 30 3.33 -2.28 -10.85
C SER A 30 4.21 -3.04 -11.85
N GLN A 31 4.70 -2.36 -12.90
CA GLN A 31 5.50 -2.98 -13.95
C GLN A 31 6.96 -3.15 -13.53
N LEU A 32 7.64 -4.14 -14.13
CA LEU A 32 9.07 -4.39 -13.92
C LEU A 32 9.97 -3.42 -14.73
N ASN A 33 9.62 -2.14 -14.71
CA ASN A 33 10.41 -1.06 -15.29
C ASN A 33 10.88 -0.10 -14.17
N ASP A 34 11.20 1.14 -14.52
CA ASP A 34 11.67 2.14 -13.56
C ASP A 34 10.63 2.50 -12.47
N SER A 35 9.35 2.18 -12.67
CA SER A 35 8.29 2.40 -11.67
C SER A 35 8.44 1.59 -10.38
N THR A 36 9.13 0.44 -10.44
CA THR A 36 9.35 -0.44 -9.26
C THR A 36 10.82 -0.69 -8.98
N ARG A 37 11.73 -0.21 -9.84
CA ARG A 37 13.18 -0.51 -9.77
C ARG A 37 13.76 -0.22 -8.39
N ASN A 38 13.58 1.00 -7.88
CA ASN A 38 14.21 1.40 -6.61
C ASN A 38 13.65 0.59 -5.44
N VAL A 39 12.33 0.38 -5.37
CA VAL A 39 11.72 -0.43 -4.31
C VAL A 39 12.23 -1.86 -4.38
N ARG A 40 12.29 -2.47 -5.57
CA ARG A 40 12.80 -3.84 -5.73
C ARG A 40 14.25 -3.99 -5.28
N GLU A 41 15.09 -3.00 -5.56
CA GLU A 41 16.52 -3.04 -5.20
C GLU A 41 16.76 -2.79 -3.71
N ASN A 42 15.88 -2.04 -3.02
CA ASN A 42 16.17 -1.50 -1.69
C ASN A 42 15.23 -1.96 -0.57
N LEU A 43 14.04 -2.49 -0.88
CA LEU A 43 13.02 -2.82 0.14
C LEU A 43 13.55 -3.80 1.19
N TYR A 44 14.24 -4.87 0.78
CA TYR A 44 14.79 -5.84 1.74
C TYR A 44 15.72 -5.20 2.77
N SER A 45 16.74 -4.47 2.30
CA SER A 45 17.71 -3.79 3.17
C SER A 45 17.05 -2.74 4.06
N PHE A 46 16.06 -2.02 3.52
CA PHE A 46 15.25 -1.08 4.27
C PHE A 46 14.53 -1.75 5.45
N LEU A 47 13.81 -2.85 5.19
CA LEU A 47 13.10 -3.61 6.23
C LEU A 47 14.07 -4.15 7.31
N LYS A 48 15.24 -4.65 6.89
CA LYS A 48 16.28 -5.12 7.82
C LYS A 48 16.83 -4.01 8.72
N GLY A 49 16.96 -2.79 8.21
CA GLY A 49 17.40 -1.62 8.99
C GLY A 49 16.51 -1.32 10.20
N TYR A 50 15.23 -1.68 10.12
CA TYR A 50 14.24 -1.50 11.19
C TYR A 50 13.94 -2.77 11.99
N ASN A 51 14.74 -3.83 11.81
CA ASN A 51 14.50 -5.15 12.41
C ASN A 51 13.10 -5.73 12.12
N ILE A 52 12.54 -5.42 10.95
CA ILE A 52 11.25 -5.95 10.53
C ILE A 52 11.42 -7.41 10.11
N SER A 53 10.61 -8.29 10.69
CA SER A 53 10.60 -9.73 10.44
C SER A 53 9.29 -10.21 9.82
N SER A 54 8.27 -9.35 9.75
CA SER A 54 6.98 -9.67 9.16
C SER A 54 6.30 -8.44 8.56
N ILE A 55 5.74 -8.60 7.36
CA ILE A 55 5.01 -7.55 6.67
C ILE A 55 3.63 -8.01 6.23
N PHE A 56 2.69 -7.07 6.19
CA PHE A 56 1.42 -7.18 5.50
C PHE A 56 1.42 -6.21 4.31
N ASP A 57 1.46 -6.73 3.10
CA ASP A 57 1.41 -5.97 1.85
C ASP A 57 -0.06 -5.76 1.43
N LEU A 58 -0.55 -4.52 1.47
CA LEU A 58 -1.95 -4.17 1.23
C LEU A 58 -2.06 -2.80 0.51
N PRO A 59 -2.50 -2.76 -0.76
CA PRO A 59 -2.83 -3.87 -1.63
C PRO A 59 -1.59 -4.56 -2.17
N CYS A 60 -1.58 -5.90 -2.18
CA CYS A 60 -0.52 -6.66 -2.83
C CYS A 60 -0.75 -6.84 -4.34
N GLY A 61 -1.94 -6.51 -4.86
CA GLY A 61 -2.27 -6.62 -6.27
C GLY A 61 -2.09 -8.03 -6.81
N ASP A 62 -1.47 -8.12 -7.99
CA ASP A 62 -1.14 -9.39 -8.67
C ASP A 62 0.18 -10.02 -8.22
N PHE A 63 0.85 -9.45 -7.20
CA PHE A 63 2.14 -9.91 -6.70
C PHE A 63 3.25 -9.96 -7.77
N TYR A 64 3.07 -9.30 -8.92
CA TYR A 64 3.92 -9.46 -10.10
C TYR A 64 5.34 -8.93 -9.88
N TRP A 65 5.50 -7.72 -9.35
CA TRP A 65 6.82 -7.15 -9.07
C TRP A 65 7.35 -7.61 -7.70
N MET A 66 6.47 -7.74 -6.70
CA MET A 66 6.85 -8.10 -5.33
C MET A 66 7.45 -9.52 -5.27
N ARG A 67 6.98 -10.47 -6.09
CA ARG A 67 7.57 -11.83 -6.16
C ARG A 67 9.04 -11.86 -6.59
N THR A 68 9.55 -10.78 -7.18
CA THR A 68 10.95 -10.71 -7.64
C THR A 68 11.92 -10.32 -6.52
N ILE A 69 11.40 -9.93 -5.36
CA ILE A 69 12.20 -9.53 -4.20
C ILE A 69 12.41 -10.74 -3.31
N ASP A 70 13.68 -11.04 -3.03
CA ASP A 70 14.03 -12.04 -2.03
C ASP A 70 13.88 -11.44 -0.62
N LEU A 71 12.68 -11.59 -0.06
CA LEU A 71 12.34 -11.21 1.32
C LEU A 71 12.80 -12.28 2.34
N LYS A 72 14.00 -12.84 2.18
CA LYS A 72 14.53 -13.89 3.06
C LYS A 72 14.39 -13.53 4.54
N ASP A 73 13.96 -14.50 5.35
CA ASP A 73 13.72 -14.34 6.79
C ASP A 73 12.65 -13.29 7.17
N ILE A 74 11.90 -12.76 6.20
CA ILE A 74 10.76 -11.85 6.42
C ILE A 74 9.48 -12.60 6.04
N SER A 75 8.60 -12.77 7.03
CA SER A 75 7.28 -13.37 6.82
C SER A 75 6.40 -12.41 6.00
N TYR A 76 5.74 -12.93 4.97
CA TYR A 76 4.95 -12.14 4.04
C TYR A 76 3.49 -12.58 4.06
N ILE A 77 2.60 -11.60 4.20
CA ILE A 77 1.15 -11.76 3.97
C ILE A 77 0.76 -10.72 2.92
N GLY A 78 0.13 -11.14 1.82
CA GLY A 78 -0.47 -10.24 0.85
C GLY A 78 -1.97 -10.10 1.10
N GLY A 79 -2.51 -8.89 0.97
CA GLY A 79 -3.94 -8.62 1.06
C GLY A 79 -4.42 -7.76 -0.10
N ASP A 80 -5.63 -8.03 -0.58
CA ASP A 80 -6.26 -7.21 -1.62
C ASP A 80 -7.79 -7.35 -1.57
N ILE A 81 -8.50 -6.37 -2.12
CA ILE A 81 -9.96 -6.37 -2.24
C ILE A 81 -10.47 -7.31 -3.34
N ILE A 82 -9.61 -7.78 -4.25
CA ILE A 82 -9.99 -8.70 -5.34
C ILE A 82 -9.92 -10.15 -4.86
N LYS A 83 -11.05 -10.66 -4.34
CA LYS A 83 -11.15 -12.01 -3.75
C LYS A 83 -10.68 -13.14 -4.68
N GLU A 84 -11.06 -13.08 -5.95
CA GLU A 84 -10.71 -14.08 -6.96
C GLU A 84 -9.20 -14.12 -7.21
N ARG A 85 -8.55 -12.94 -7.20
CA ARG A 85 -7.09 -12.81 -7.32
C ARG A 85 -6.38 -13.40 -6.11
N MET A 86 -6.86 -13.13 -4.89
CA MET A 86 -6.29 -13.70 -3.67
C MET A 86 -6.38 -15.23 -3.64
N LYS A 87 -7.51 -15.80 -4.10
CA LYS A 87 -7.65 -17.25 -4.28
C LYS A 87 -6.65 -17.80 -5.29
N LYS A 88 -6.50 -17.12 -6.44
CA LYS A 88 -5.57 -17.54 -7.49
C LYS A 88 -4.12 -17.51 -7.00
N LEU A 89 -3.69 -16.41 -6.37
CA LEU A 89 -2.33 -16.30 -5.83
C LEU A 89 -2.05 -17.35 -4.76
N SER A 90 -3.05 -17.69 -3.92
CA SER A 90 -2.90 -18.77 -2.93
C SER A 90 -2.70 -20.16 -3.56
N LEU A 91 -3.18 -20.38 -4.79
CA LEU A 91 -2.95 -21.62 -5.53
C LEU A 91 -1.61 -21.60 -6.27
N ASP A 92 -1.26 -20.47 -6.87
CA ASP A 92 -0.04 -20.31 -7.67
C ASP A 92 1.23 -20.25 -6.78
N PHE A 93 1.11 -19.76 -5.54
CA PHE A 93 2.20 -19.57 -4.58
C PHE A 93 1.81 -20.12 -3.19
N PRO A 94 1.71 -21.45 -3.03
CA PRO A 94 1.23 -22.09 -1.79
C PRO A 94 2.15 -21.87 -0.57
N GLU A 95 3.38 -21.45 -0.78
CA GLU A 95 4.34 -21.09 0.26
C GLU A 95 4.14 -19.68 0.83
N LYS A 96 3.26 -18.87 0.21
CA LYS A 96 2.90 -17.52 0.65
C LYS A 96 1.45 -17.47 1.11
N LYS A 97 1.12 -16.50 1.96
CA LYS A 97 -0.25 -16.28 2.44
C LYS A 97 -0.86 -15.08 1.73
N PHE A 98 -2.03 -15.28 1.10
CA PHE A 98 -2.83 -14.21 0.52
C PHE A 98 -4.23 -14.20 1.15
N ILE A 99 -4.73 -13.01 1.48
CA ILE A 99 -6.03 -12.84 2.12
C ILE A 99 -6.87 -11.80 1.37
N TYR A 100 -8.14 -12.10 1.16
CA TYR A 100 -9.10 -11.08 0.75
C TYR A 100 -9.33 -10.12 1.92
N PHE A 101 -9.01 -8.85 1.73
CA PHE A 101 -9.01 -7.85 2.79
C PHE A 101 -9.33 -6.46 2.24
N ASN A 102 -10.23 -5.76 2.91
CA ASN A 102 -10.62 -4.40 2.61
C ASN A 102 -10.33 -3.50 3.81
N ILE A 103 -9.34 -2.61 3.69
CA ILE A 103 -8.85 -1.79 4.79
C ILE A 103 -9.90 -0.85 5.41
N ILE A 104 -10.99 -0.57 4.70
CA ILE A 104 -12.07 0.29 5.19
C ILE A 104 -13.02 -0.52 6.09
N ASP A 105 -13.38 -1.72 5.64
CA ASP A 105 -14.44 -2.53 6.25
C ASP A 105 -13.92 -3.62 7.21
N ASP A 106 -12.69 -4.10 7.02
CA ASP A 106 -12.07 -5.14 7.85
C ASP A 106 -11.13 -4.52 8.90
N THR A 107 -11.42 -4.78 10.17
CA THR A 107 -10.65 -4.22 11.31
C THR A 107 -9.60 -5.16 11.87
N ASN A 108 -9.66 -6.45 11.52
CA ASN A 108 -8.76 -7.49 12.04
C ASN A 108 -7.52 -7.65 11.15
N LEU A 109 -6.64 -6.64 11.15
CA LEU A 109 -5.37 -6.73 10.42
C LEU A 109 -4.49 -7.85 11.00
N PRO A 110 -3.66 -8.52 10.18
CA PRO A 110 -2.68 -9.49 10.66
C PRO A 110 -1.72 -8.88 11.70
N LYS A 111 -1.26 -9.71 12.65
CA LYS A 111 -0.18 -9.34 13.57
C LYS A 111 1.15 -9.43 12.83
N VAL A 112 1.69 -8.28 12.45
CA VAL A 112 2.96 -8.11 11.75
C VAL A 112 3.68 -6.88 12.28
N ASP A 113 4.96 -6.72 11.94
CA ASP A 113 5.74 -5.56 12.37
C ASP A 113 5.45 -4.31 11.51
N LEU A 114 5.16 -4.51 10.22
CA LEU A 114 4.92 -3.43 9.26
C LEU A 114 3.73 -3.67 8.32
N LEU A 115 2.90 -2.64 8.16
CA LEU A 115 1.92 -2.52 7.07
C LEU A 115 2.59 -1.83 5.88
N PHE A 116 2.77 -2.56 4.79
CA PHE A 116 3.28 -2.02 3.53
C PHE A 116 2.09 -1.58 2.68
N CYS A 117 1.86 -0.28 2.62
CA CYS A 117 0.67 0.35 2.02
C CYS A 117 1.06 1.21 0.81
N ARG A 118 1.64 0.56 -0.19
CA ARG A 118 2.01 1.19 -1.46
C ARG A 118 0.79 1.30 -2.37
N ASP A 119 0.60 2.48 -2.93
CA ASP A 119 -0.37 2.76 -4.00
C ASP A 119 -1.84 2.45 -3.66
N LEU A 120 -2.21 2.66 -2.39
CA LEU A 120 -3.60 2.53 -1.93
C LEU A 120 -4.24 3.87 -1.61
N LEU A 121 -3.63 4.62 -0.69
CA LEU A 121 -4.33 5.65 0.04
C LEU A 121 -4.73 6.82 -0.85
N PHE A 122 -3.95 7.14 -1.88
CA PHE A 122 -4.31 8.18 -2.86
C PHE A 122 -5.52 7.82 -3.74
N HIS A 123 -5.96 6.56 -3.73
CA HIS A 123 -7.20 6.13 -4.38
C HIS A 123 -8.44 6.21 -3.47
N LEU A 124 -8.28 6.52 -2.18
CA LEU A 124 -9.40 6.60 -1.24
C LEU A 124 -9.89 8.05 -1.08
N SER A 125 -11.15 8.26 -0.74
CA SER A 125 -11.60 9.59 -0.27
C SER A 125 -10.96 9.92 1.07
N ASN A 126 -10.88 11.19 1.45
CA ASN A 126 -10.27 11.61 2.72
C ASN A 126 -10.98 10.98 3.93
N GLU A 127 -12.29 10.75 3.84
CA GLU A 127 -13.05 9.98 4.82
C GLU A 127 -12.52 8.55 4.93
N HIS A 128 -12.42 7.82 3.82
CA HIS A 128 -11.94 6.43 3.82
C HIS A 128 -10.43 6.32 4.13
N LYS A 129 -9.60 7.29 3.73
CA LYS A 129 -8.20 7.39 4.15
C LYS A 129 -8.12 7.47 5.68
N ARG A 130 -8.95 8.31 6.32
CA ARG A 130 -9.00 8.43 7.78
C ARG A 130 -9.43 7.12 8.45
N VAL A 131 -10.45 6.43 7.90
CA VAL A 131 -10.86 5.11 8.40
C VAL A 131 -9.74 4.07 8.29
N ALA A 132 -9.07 4.01 7.13
CA ALA A 132 -7.96 3.08 6.89
C ALA A 132 -6.80 3.30 7.88
N LEU A 133 -6.41 4.56 8.10
CA LEU A 133 -5.36 4.92 9.05
C LEU A 133 -5.79 4.65 10.50
N GLN A 134 -7.06 4.85 10.85
CA GLN A 134 -7.60 4.49 12.16
C GLN A 134 -7.56 2.97 12.38
N ASN A 135 -7.90 2.17 11.36
CA ASN A 135 -7.82 0.71 11.42
C ASN A 135 -6.37 0.24 11.60
N PHE A 136 -5.41 0.88 10.90
CA PHE A 136 -3.99 0.68 11.17
C PHE A 136 -3.63 0.99 12.64
N VAL A 137 -4.00 2.14 13.17
CA VAL A 137 -3.72 2.50 14.57
C VAL A 137 -4.35 1.49 15.55
N ASN A 138 -5.54 0.97 15.26
CA ASN A 138 -6.23 0.00 16.12
C ASN A 138 -5.64 -1.42 16.02
N SER A 139 -4.95 -1.75 14.93
CA SER A 139 -4.35 -3.08 14.72
C SER A 139 -3.20 -3.42 15.68
N GLY A 140 -2.51 -2.40 16.18
CA GLY A 140 -1.29 -2.56 16.98
C GLY A 140 -0.03 -2.87 16.17
N ILE A 141 -0.06 -2.84 14.84
CA ILE A 141 1.13 -2.87 13.98
C ILE A 141 1.98 -1.63 14.27
N GLU A 142 3.31 -1.80 14.42
CA GLU A 142 4.19 -0.70 14.84
C GLU A 142 4.50 0.28 13.70
N TYR A 143 4.69 -0.23 12.48
CA TYR A 143 5.11 0.61 11.35
C TYR A 143 4.12 0.58 10.19
N ILE A 144 4.00 1.72 9.50
CA ILE A 144 3.38 1.81 8.17
C ILE A 144 4.35 2.46 7.19
N LEU A 145 4.49 1.87 6.00
CA LEU A 145 5.24 2.42 4.89
C LEU A 145 4.26 2.72 3.75
N MET A 146 4.06 3.99 3.41
CA MET A 146 2.98 4.40 2.50
C MET A 146 3.39 5.47 1.48
N SER A 147 2.73 5.47 0.31
CA SER A 147 3.06 6.37 -0.80
C SER A 147 2.88 7.85 -0.45
N ASN A 148 3.78 8.70 -0.92
CA ASN A 148 3.80 10.15 -0.79
C ASN A 148 4.26 10.81 -2.09
N HIS A 149 3.69 11.98 -2.41
CA HIS A 149 4.03 12.81 -3.55
C HIS A 149 4.67 14.11 -3.03
N PRO A 150 5.99 14.14 -2.78
CA PRO A 150 6.66 15.25 -2.09
C PRO A 150 6.59 16.58 -2.87
N LEU A 151 6.38 16.52 -4.19
CA LEU A 151 6.25 17.72 -5.03
C LEU A 151 4.84 18.31 -5.03
N SER A 152 3.85 17.64 -4.43
CA SER A 152 2.50 18.19 -4.31
C SER A 152 2.48 19.35 -3.32
N SER A 153 1.91 20.49 -3.74
CA SER A 153 1.80 21.71 -2.93
C SER A 153 0.51 21.81 -2.12
N HIS A 154 -0.44 20.91 -2.35
CA HIS A 154 -1.71 20.81 -1.61
C HIS A 154 -2.29 19.39 -1.74
N ASN A 155 -3.18 19.02 -0.81
CA ASN A 155 -3.96 17.79 -0.90
C ASN A 155 -5.35 18.10 -1.46
N MET A 156 -5.76 17.36 -2.48
CA MET A 156 -7.15 17.32 -2.93
C MET A 156 -7.84 16.07 -2.40
N ASP A 157 -9.16 16.16 -2.20
CA ASP A 157 -9.96 14.96 -2.00
C ASP A 157 -10.29 14.29 -3.34
N THR A 158 -10.61 13.00 -3.31
CA THR A 158 -11.12 12.23 -4.45
C THR A 158 -12.30 11.38 -4.00
N VAL A 159 -13.11 10.92 -4.94
CA VAL A 159 -13.99 9.78 -4.67
C VAL A 159 -13.15 8.51 -4.53
N THR A 160 -13.63 7.54 -3.75
CA THR A 160 -12.94 6.26 -3.60
C THR A 160 -12.91 5.50 -4.92
N GLY A 161 -11.72 5.02 -5.28
CA GLY A 161 -11.37 4.48 -6.59
C GLY A 161 -10.89 5.54 -7.61
N GLY A 162 -11.02 6.84 -7.31
CA GLY A 162 -10.38 7.89 -8.10
C GLY A 162 -8.89 8.01 -7.80
N PHE A 163 -8.29 9.17 -8.05
CA PHE A 163 -6.87 9.42 -7.78
C PHE A 163 -6.67 10.88 -7.37
N ALA A 164 -5.95 11.08 -6.26
CA ALA A 164 -5.47 12.41 -5.86
C ALA A 164 -4.07 12.29 -5.24
N HIS A 165 -3.14 13.12 -5.71
CA HIS A 165 -1.83 13.23 -5.07
C HIS A 165 -1.98 13.49 -3.57
N ILE A 166 -1.09 12.88 -2.80
CA ILE A 166 -1.06 12.98 -1.36
C ILE A 166 0.32 13.40 -0.87
N ASN A 167 0.34 14.45 -0.07
CA ASN A 167 1.49 14.89 0.72
C ASN A 167 1.08 14.87 2.20
N TRP A 168 1.61 13.90 2.95
CA TRP A 168 1.22 13.68 4.34
C TRP A 168 1.62 14.83 5.27
N GLN A 169 2.62 15.64 4.90
CA GLN A 169 3.08 16.78 5.70
C GLN A 169 2.20 18.04 5.50
N LEU A 170 1.28 18.04 4.55
CA LEU A 170 0.41 19.18 4.27
C LEU A 170 -1.01 18.99 4.85
N PRO A 171 -1.79 20.08 5.02
CA PRO A 171 -3.20 19.98 5.39
C PRO A 171 -3.99 19.08 4.41
N PRO A 172 -4.99 18.32 4.88
CA PRO A 172 -5.50 18.28 6.25
C PRO A 172 -4.76 17.27 7.16
N TRP A 173 -3.74 16.57 6.66
CA TRP A 173 -3.06 15.51 7.41
C TRP A 173 -2.05 16.06 8.41
N ASN A 174 -1.22 17.01 7.99
CA ASN A 174 -0.22 17.67 8.84
C ASN A 174 0.66 16.69 9.65
N PHE A 175 1.02 15.55 9.07
CA PHE A 175 1.82 14.55 9.75
C PHE A 175 3.19 15.14 10.09
N SER A 176 3.74 14.72 11.22
CA SER A 176 5.15 14.97 11.53
C SER A 176 6.06 14.42 10.42
N LYS A 177 7.34 14.82 10.39
CA LYS A 177 8.29 14.26 9.42
C LYS A 177 8.31 12.72 9.54
N PRO A 178 8.34 11.97 8.42
CA PRO A 178 8.50 10.53 8.47
C PRO A 178 9.82 10.17 9.14
N ILE A 179 9.89 8.99 9.76
CA ILE A 179 11.14 8.53 10.37
C ILE A 179 12.18 8.13 9.32
N ASP A 180 11.73 7.74 8.13
CA ASP A 180 12.57 7.40 6.99
C ASP A 180 11.80 7.45 5.68
N ILE A 181 12.52 7.42 4.57
CA ILE A 181 11.97 7.47 3.21
C ILE A 181 12.65 6.40 2.35
N LEU A 182 11.85 5.55 1.72
CA LEU A 182 12.26 4.66 0.66
C LEU A 182 11.81 5.25 -0.68
N TYR A 183 12.76 5.63 -1.55
CA TYR A 183 12.42 6.13 -2.87
C TYR A 183 11.73 5.07 -3.72
N ASP A 184 10.63 5.44 -4.39
CA ASP A 184 9.81 4.51 -5.16
C ASP A 184 10.06 4.68 -6.66
N SER A 185 9.44 5.68 -7.28
CA SER A 185 9.59 5.99 -8.69
C SER A 185 10.05 7.44 -8.88
N ASN A 186 11.00 7.65 -9.78
CA ASN A 186 11.51 8.97 -10.09
C ASN A 186 11.14 9.38 -11.52
N HIS A 187 9.96 9.98 -11.68
CA HIS A 187 9.44 10.45 -12.97
C HIS A 187 9.30 11.98 -13.01
N GLY A 188 10.34 12.70 -12.57
CA GLY A 188 10.38 14.17 -12.67
C GLY A 188 9.29 14.85 -11.81
N ILE A 189 8.21 15.31 -12.44
CA ILE A 189 7.09 16.00 -11.76
C ILE A 189 6.24 15.04 -10.92
N ASP A 190 6.29 13.74 -11.24
CA ASP A 190 5.56 12.68 -10.53
C ASP A 190 6.53 11.81 -9.70
N THR A 191 7.46 12.47 -9.00
CA THR A 191 8.28 11.78 -8.01
C THR A 191 7.37 11.23 -6.92
N LYS A 192 7.49 9.92 -6.67
CA LYS A 192 6.79 9.20 -5.61
C LYS A 192 7.81 8.55 -4.70
N GLU A 193 7.54 8.63 -3.41
CA GLU A 193 8.34 8.01 -2.38
C GLU A 193 7.43 7.24 -1.42
N LEU A 194 8.02 6.33 -0.65
CA LEU A 194 7.36 5.61 0.42
C LEU A 194 7.88 6.17 1.74
N GLN A 195 6.99 6.73 2.55
CA GLN A 195 7.33 7.32 3.83
C GLN A 195 7.02 6.34 4.97
N LEU A 196 8.01 6.12 5.83
CA LEU A 196 7.88 5.28 7.02
C LEU A 196 7.39 6.11 8.21
N TYR A 197 6.37 5.60 8.88
CA TYR A 197 5.83 6.18 10.11
C TYR A 197 5.66 5.12 11.18
N THR A 198 5.85 5.54 12.42
CA THR A 198 5.40 4.76 13.58
C THR A 198 3.88 4.89 13.74
N ARG A 199 3.28 3.88 14.37
CA ARG A 199 1.90 3.89 14.84
C ARG A 199 1.58 5.13 15.67
N LYS A 200 2.52 5.53 16.53
CA LYS A 200 2.38 6.72 17.38
C LYS A 200 2.25 7.99 16.55
N GLN A 201 3.07 8.20 15.52
CA GLN A 201 2.99 9.40 14.67
C GLN A 201 1.65 9.49 13.94
N ILE A 202 1.14 8.35 13.43
CA ILE A 202 -0.16 8.32 12.76
C ILE A 202 -1.27 8.65 13.77
N MET A 203 -1.25 8.00 14.94
CA MET A 203 -2.20 8.26 16.02
C MET A 203 -2.24 9.73 16.40
N GLU A 204 -1.09 10.35 16.71
CA GLU A 204 -1.01 11.76 17.08
C GLU A 204 -1.57 12.67 15.98
N SER A 205 -1.33 12.35 14.71
CA SER A 205 -1.76 13.21 13.61
C SER A 205 -3.26 13.09 13.27
N LEU A 206 -3.91 11.97 13.58
CA LEU A 206 -5.35 11.79 13.33
C LEU A 206 -6.26 12.48 14.35
N TYR A 207 -5.74 12.78 15.54
CA TYR A 207 -6.48 13.33 16.68
C TYR A 207 -6.12 14.79 17.00
N LEU A 208 -5.35 15.45 16.14
CA LEU A 208 -5.10 16.90 16.15
C LEU A 208 -6.13 17.64 15.29
#